data_AF-A5N1M0-F1
#
_entry.id   AF-A5N1M0-F1
#
_cell.length_a   1.000
_cell.length_b   1.000
_cell.length_c   1.000
_cell.angle_alpha   90.00
_cell.angle_beta   90.00
_cell.angle_gamma   90.00
#
_symmetry.space_group_name_H-M   'P 1'
#
loop_
_entity.id
_entity.type
_entity.pdbx_description
1 polymer ?
#
loop_
_entity_poly.entity_id
_entity_poly.type
_entity_poly.pdbx_seq_one_letter_code
_entity_poly.pdbx_strand_id
1 'polypeptide(L)' 'MKFYYPYLGYKEQCKRIPIAFPPQHQPVQPGMEYLMLPRPIFDNPDYIGSCKLEKGCPNYRG' A
#
# COMPACT_ATOMS: atom_id res chain seq x y z
N MET A 1 -25.87 20.42 35.92
CA MET A 1 -24.51 19.96 36.29
C MET A 1 -23.78 19.65 34.99
N LYS A 2 -22.73 20.40 34.64
CA LYS A 2 -21.99 20.19 33.37
C LYS A 2 -20.89 19.15 33.58
N PHE A 3 -21.01 18.01 32.91
CA PHE A 3 -20.05 16.90 32.97
C PHE A 3 -19.03 16.96 31.82
N TYR A 4 -18.38 18.09 31.61
CA TYR A 4 -17.22 18.13 30.72
C TYR A 4 -16.21 19.16 31.18
N TYR A 5 -14.93 18.81 31.05
CA TYR A 5 -13.82 19.70 31.33
C TYR A 5 -13.29 20.25 30.01
N PRO A 6 -13.11 21.58 29.88
CA PRO A 6 -12.60 22.16 28.66
C PRO A 6 -11.12 21.82 28.47
N TYR A 7 -10.72 21.61 27.22
CA TYR A 7 -9.31 21.52 26.87
C TYR A 7 -8.62 22.85 27.18
N LEU A 8 -7.51 22.79 27.91
CA LEU A 8 -6.74 23.97 28.33
C LEU A 8 -5.89 24.57 27.19
N GLY A 9 -5.75 23.86 26.07
CA GLY A 9 -4.97 24.29 24.91
C GLY A 9 -4.52 23.11 24.05
N TYR A 10 -3.72 23.40 23.05
CA TYR A 10 -3.20 22.42 22.09
C TYR A 10 -1.71 22.65 21.85
N LYS A 11 -1.01 21.58 21.44
CA LYS A 11 0.42 21.67 21.08
C LYS A 11 0.63 21.29 19.62
N GLU A 12 1.57 21.97 19.00
CA GLU A 12 2.14 21.51 17.74
C GLU A 12 3.07 20.31 17.98
N GLN A 13 2.99 19.32 17.09
CA GLN A 13 3.85 18.14 17.14
C GLN A 13 4.71 18.09 15.87
N CYS A 14 5.99 18.45 16.01
CA CYS A 14 7.00 18.16 15.01
C CYS A 14 7.49 16.72 15.21
N LYS A 15 7.16 15.82 14.28
CA LYS A 15 7.63 14.43 14.29
C LYS A 15 8.54 14.17 13.11
N ARG A 16 9.68 13.54 13.36
CA ARG A 16 10.58 13.08 12.31
C ARG A 16 10.01 11.81 11.70
N ILE A 17 9.48 11.91 10.50
CA ILE A 17 8.98 10.78 9.74
C ILE A 17 10.04 10.29 8.74
N PRO A 18 10.16 8.98 8.51
CA PRO A 18 11.04 8.46 7.46
C PRO A 18 10.49 8.83 6.08
N ILE A 19 11.39 9.19 5.17
CA ILE A 19 11.05 9.36 3.75
C ILE A 19 11.08 7.97 3.11
N ALA A 20 9.90 7.39 2.88
CA ALA A 20 9.78 6.03 2.35
C ALA A 20 10.03 5.95 0.84
N PHE A 21 9.75 7.03 0.11
CA PHE A 21 9.84 7.10 -1.34
C PHE A 21 10.36 8.46 -1.80
N PRO A 22 11.06 8.54 -2.94
CA PRO A 22 11.41 9.81 -3.54
C PRO A 22 10.15 10.55 -4.01
N PRO A 23 10.11 11.89 -3.91
CA PRO A 23 9.09 12.69 -4.57
C PRO A 23 9.07 12.41 -6.08
N GLN A 24 7.90 12.09 -6.64
CA GLN A 24 7.72 11.77 -8.06
C GLN A 24 6.33 12.21 -8.55
N HIS A 25 6.21 12.59 -9.82
CA HIS A 25 4.97 13.06 -10.45
C HIS A 25 4.90 12.59 -11.91
N GLN A 26 3.72 12.21 -12.38
CA GLN A 26 3.47 11.86 -13.79
C GLN A 26 2.35 12.77 -14.34
N PRO A 27 2.58 13.46 -15.48
CA PRO A 27 1.69 14.50 -15.97
C PRO A 27 0.40 13.99 -16.64
N VAL A 28 0.30 12.68 -16.91
CA VAL A 28 -0.79 12.07 -17.70
C VAL A 28 -1.33 10.83 -16.99
N GLN A 29 -2.62 10.56 -17.20
CA GLN A 29 -3.30 9.34 -16.77
C GLN A 29 -3.74 8.52 -17.99
N PRO A 30 -3.65 7.17 -17.96
CA PRO A 30 -3.11 6.34 -16.87
C PRO A 30 -1.59 6.48 -16.71
N GLY A 31 -1.13 6.38 -15.47
CA GLY A 31 0.31 6.43 -15.16
C GLY A 31 1.08 5.22 -15.71
N MET A 32 2.39 5.39 -15.89
CA MET A 32 3.31 4.37 -16.38
C MET A 32 4.18 3.83 -15.24
N GLU A 33 3.99 2.57 -14.88
CA GLU A 33 4.72 1.92 -13.79
C GLU A 33 6.25 1.91 -14.01
N TYR A 34 6.70 1.77 -15.25
CA TYR A 34 8.12 1.73 -15.58
C TYR A 34 8.85 3.08 -15.34
N LEU A 35 8.10 4.17 -15.14
CA LEU A 35 8.62 5.49 -14.78
C LEU A 35 8.70 5.72 -13.26
N MET A 36 8.15 4.82 -12.44
CA MET A 36 8.16 4.96 -10.98
C MET A 36 9.52 4.63 -10.36
N LEU A 37 9.84 5.30 -9.25
CA LEU A 37 11.06 5.02 -8.47
C LEU A 37 10.72 4.80 -6.98
N PRO A 38 11.06 3.63 -6.40
CA PRO A 38 11.44 2.39 -7.09
C PRO A 38 10.28 1.85 -7.96
N ARG A 39 10.58 0.90 -8.86
CA ARG A 39 9.53 0.18 -9.59
C ARG A 39 8.67 -0.63 -8.62
N PRO A 40 7.35 -0.77 -8.88
CA PRO A 40 6.49 -1.64 -8.09
C PRO A 40 7.00 -3.08 -8.05
N ILE A 41 6.82 -3.74 -6.91
CA ILE A 41 6.98 -5.19 -6.79
C ILE A 41 5.69 -5.81 -7.31
N PHE A 42 5.71 -6.28 -8.55
CA PHE A 42 4.51 -6.81 -9.22
C PHE A 42 4.31 -8.32 -8.99
N ASP A 43 5.36 -9.02 -8.55
CA ASP A 43 5.33 -10.46 -8.34
C ASP A 43 6.02 -10.81 -7.02
N ASN A 44 5.61 -11.93 -6.43
CA ASN A 44 6.28 -12.51 -5.29
C ASN A 44 7.09 -13.73 -5.77
N PRO A 45 8.44 -13.69 -5.69
CA PRO A 45 9.28 -14.80 -6.14
C PRO A 45 8.99 -16.12 -5.40
N ASP A 46 8.42 -16.05 -4.19
CA ASP A 46 8.08 -17.23 -3.38
C ASP A 46 6.66 -17.75 -3.62
N TYR A 47 5.89 -17.16 -4.53
CA TYR A 47 4.51 -17.60 -4.80
C TYR A 47 4.48 -18.92 -5.57
N ILE A 48 3.86 -19.95 -4.97
CA ILE A 48 3.66 -21.26 -5.59
C ILE A 48 2.17 -21.43 -5.94
N GLY A 49 1.88 -21.58 -7.22
CA GLY A 49 0.52 -21.79 -7.71
C GLY A 49 -0.11 -23.10 -7.21
N SER A 50 -1.42 -23.07 -6.94
CA SER A 50 -2.20 -24.23 -6.48
C SER A 50 -3.28 -24.66 -7.49
N CYS A 51 -3.02 -24.45 -8.78
CA CYS A 51 -3.90 -24.85 -9.90
C CYS A 51 -5.34 -24.29 -9.85
N LYS A 52 -5.59 -23.22 -9.08
CA LYS A 52 -6.94 -22.64 -8.87
C LYS A 52 -7.67 -22.21 -10.15
N LEU A 53 -6.93 -21.88 -11.21
CA LEU A 53 -7.46 -21.42 -12.49
C LEU A 53 -7.17 -22.41 -13.63
N GLU A 54 -6.62 -23.59 -13.32
CA GLU A 54 -6.35 -24.61 -14.32
C GLU A 54 -7.66 -25.29 -14.73
N LYS A 55 -7.90 -25.40 -16.04
CA LYS A 55 -9.06 -26.13 -16.57
C LYS A 55 -8.80 -27.63 -16.38
N GLY A 56 -9.34 -28.19 -15.29
CA GLY A 56 -9.28 -29.61 -14.98
C GLY A 56 -8.09 -30.02 -14.12
N CYS A 57 -7.85 -29.30 -13.01
CA CYS A 57 -6.82 -29.69 -12.04
C CYS A 57 -7.12 -31.11 -11.50
N PRO A 58 -6.21 -32.09 -11.68
CA PRO A 58 -6.45 -33.48 -11.31
C PRO A 58 -6.61 -33.71 -9.79
N ASN A 59 -6.30 -32.69 -8.96
CA ASN A 59 -6.36 -32.76 -7.51
C ASN A 59 -7.41 -31.84 -6.86
N TYR A 60 -8.32 -31.23 -7.64
CA TYR A 60 -9.42 -30.43 -7.08
C TYR A 60 -10.49 -31.37 -6.49
N ARG A 61 -10.27 -31.83 -5.25
CA ARG A 61 -11.30 -32.49 -4.43
C ARG A 61 -12.23 -31.43 -3.84
N GLY A 62 -13.14 -30.92 -4.68
CA GLY A 62 -14.38 -30.30 -4.23
C GLY A 62 -15.44 -31.36 -4.02
#